data_AF-A0A0R0FZS0-F1
#
_entry.id   AF-A0A0R0FZS0-F1
#
_cell.length_a   1.000
_cell.length_b   1.000
_cell.length_c   1.000
_cell.angle_alpha   90.00
_cell.angle_beta   90.00
_cell.angle_gamma   90.00
#
_symmetry.space_group_name_H-M   'P 1'
#
loop_
_entity.id
_entity.type
_entity.pdbx_description
1 polymer ?
#
loop_
_entity_poly.entity_id
_entity_poly.type
_entity_poly.pdbx_seq_one_letter_code
_entity_poly.pdbx_strand_id
1 'polypeptide(L)'
;MATIDDSKPLSLHSSDNPSIALVSHSLTGENYNSWNKAMCMALHGKNKYGFVDGSIPELALGHSTHALWHRNDSIVSSWLLNSLSKEMQESILHCSFAKAI
;
A
#
# COMPACT_ATOMS: atom_id res chain seq x y z
N MET A 1 17.13 -8.63 22.34
CA MET A 1 15.76 -8.32 21.84
C MET A 1 15.91 -7.19 20.84
N ALA A 2 15.82 -7.46 19.53
CA ALA A 2 15.85 -6.39 18.54
C ALA A 2 14.55 -5.60 18.67
N THR A 3 14.64 -4.33 19.07
CA THR A 3 13.49 -3.43 19.09
C THR A 3 13.02 -3.27 17.66
N ILE A 4 11.80 -3.70 17.36
CA ILE A 4 11.14 -3.37 16.10
C ILE A 4 10.93 -1.86 16.14
N ASP A 5 11.65 -1.16 15.28
CA ASP A 5 11.50 0.27 15.12
C ASP A 5 10.36 0.52 14.13
N ASP A 6 9.17 0.76 14.68
CA ASP A 6 7.95 1.01 13.91
C ASP A 6 8.04 2.27 13.04
N SER A 7 9.03 3.14 13.27
CA SER A 7 9.28 4.29 12.41
C SER A 7 9.87 3.92 11.04
N LYS A 8 10.27 2.65 10.85
CA LYS A 8 10.84 2.19 9.59
C LYS A 8 9.73 1.83 8.59
N PRO A 9 9.86 2.25 7.32
CA PRO A 9 8.84 1.95 6.31
C PRO A 9 8.63 0.45 6.04
N LEU A 10 9.59 -0.41 6.39
CA LEU A 10 9.52 -1.86 6.19
C LEU A 10 8.97 -2.65 7.38
N SER A 11 8.75 -2.02 8.54
CA SER A 11 8.11 -2.70 9.68
C SER A 11 6.61 -2.81 9.44
N LEU A 12 6.04 -3.98 9.70
CA LEU A 12 4.59 -4.19 9.67
C LEU A 12 4.04 -4.09 11.07
N HIS A 13 3.08 -3.19 11.29
CA HIS A 13 2.37 -3.12 12.56
C HIS A 13 1.36 -4.27 12.65
N SER A 14 1.05 -4.74 13.86
CA SER A 14 0.12 -5.86 14.06
C SER A 14 -1.29 -5.58 13.50
N SER A 15 -1.66 -4.31 13.36
CA SER A 15 -2.93 -3.88 12.76
C SER A 15 -2.95 -3.89 11.24
N ASP A 16 -1.79 -4.01 10.57
CA ASP A 16 -1.67 -3.87 9.12
C ASP A 16 -2.13 -5.15 8.41
N ASN A 17 -3.44 -5.34 8.38
CA ASN A 17 -4.10 -6.43 7.67
C ASN A 17 -4.48 -6.00 6.25
N PRO A 18 -4.35 -6.85 5.21
CA PRO A 18 -4.70 -6.51 3.82
C PRO A 18 -6.15 -6.07 3.59
N SER A 19 -7.06 -6.47 4.47
CA SER A 19 -8.51 -6.24 4.33
C SER A 19 -9.02 -4.93 4.96
N ILE A 20 -8.17 -4.15 5.62
CA ILE A 20 -8.60 -2.90 6.26
C ILE A 20 -8.96 -1.85 5.21
N ALA A 21 -10.12 -1.21 5.39
CA ALA A 21 -10.51 -0.07 4.59
C ALA A 21 -9.77 1.18 5.08
N LEU A 22 -8.84 1.70 4.27
CA LEU A 22 -8.10 2.92 4.58
C LEU A 22 -8.85 4.20 4.25
N VAL A 23 -9.83 4.11 3.35
CA VAL A 23 -10.68 5.23 2.91
C VAL A 23 -12.14 4.80 2.98
N SER A 24 -13.04 5.77 3.22
CA SER A 24 -14.47 5.49 3.45
C SER A 24 -15.27 5.22 2.18
N HIS A 25 -14.86 5.81 1.06
CA HIS A 25 -15.54 5.68 -0.22
C HIS A 25 -14.59 5.06 -1.23
N SER A 26 -15.08 4.07 -1.98
CA SER A 26 -14.30 3.47 -3.05
C SER A 26 -14.05 4.48 -4.18
N LEU A 27 -12.93 4.35 -4.88
CA LEU A 27 -12.62 5.13 -6.07
C LEU A 27 -13.65 4.85 -7.16
N THR A 28 -14.25 5.91 -7.67
CA THR A 28 -15.09 5.96 -8.85
C THR A 28 -14.49 6.98 -9.83
N GLY A 29 -15.02 7.04 -11.06
CA GLY A 29 -14.55 8.02 -12.05
C GLY A 29 -14.72 9.49 -11.62
N GLU A 30 -15.61 9.77 -10.67
CA GLU A 30 -15.98 11.14 -10.29
C GLU A 30 -15.27 11.65 -9.03
N ASN A 31 -14.81 10.75 -8.15
CA ASN A 31 -14.32 11.12 -6.82
C ASN A 31 -12.79 11.04 -6.66
N TYR A 32 -12.04 10.89 -7.76
CA TYR A 32 -10.59 10.67 -7.72
C TYR A 32 -9.84 11.63 -6.82
N ASN A 33 -10.10 12.95 -6.90
CA ASN A 33 -9.38 13.94 -6.09
C ASN A 33 -9.58 13.72 -4.58
N SER A 34 -10.80 13.43 -4.15
CA SER A 34 -11.13 13.20 -2.75
C SER A 34 -10.59 11.86 -2.27
N TRP A 35 -10.75 10.81 -3.08
CA TRP A 35 -10.20 9.48 -2.79
C TRP A 35 -8.68 9.52 -2.69
N ASN A 36 -8.00 10.13 -3.66
CA ASN A 36 -6.54 10.24 -3.71
C ASN A 36 -6.01 10.96 -2.46
N LYS A 37 -6.60 12.10 -2.10
CA LYS A 37 -6.20 12.83 -0.90
C LYS A 37 -6.37 11.97 0.36
N ALA A 38 -7.50 11.29 0.51
CA ALA A 38 -7.77 10.43 1.66
C ALA A 38 -6.79 9.24 1.72
N MET A 39 -6.54 8.59 0.58
CA MET A 39 -5.63 7.45 0.48
C MET A 39 -4.19 7.87 0.79
N CYS A 40 -3.71 8.97 0.21
CA CYS A 40 -2.40 9.55 0.50
C CYS A 40 -2.24 9.83 2.00
N MET A 41 -3.24 10.44 2.64
CA MET A 41 -3.22 10.69 4.09
C MET A 41 -3.14 9.41 4.91
N ALA A 42 -3.93 8.39 4.56
CA ALA A 42 -3.93 7.11 5.27
C ALA A 42 -2.58 6.39 5.13
N LEU A 43 -2.00 6.37 3.93
CA LEU A 43 -0.70 5.76 3.67
C LEU A 43 0.44 6.52 4.34
N HIS A 44 0.41 7.85 4.38
CA HIS A 44 1.37 8.65 5.16
C HIS A 44 1.27 8.35 6.66
N GLY A 45 0.05 8.28 7.20
CA GLY A 45 -0.17 7.93 8.62
C GLY A 45 0.35 6.53 8.97
N LYS A 46 0.44 5.63 8.00
CA LYS A 46 1.02 4.29 8.14
C LYS A 46 2.50 4.19 7.74
N ASN A 47 3.11 5.29 7.29
CA ASN A 47 4.48 5.30 6.75
C ASN A 47 4.68 4.35 5.55
N LYS A 48 3.66 4.22 4.70
CA LYS A 48 3.66 3.34 3.51
C LYS A 48 3.50 4.05 2.17
N TYR A 49 3.33 5.38 2.18
CA TYR A 49 3.15 6.14 0.94
C TYR A 49 4.31 5.92 -0.06
N GLY A 50 5.52 5.70 0.45
CA GLY A 50 6.69 5.50 -0.38
C GLY A 50 6.67 4.27 -1.31
N PHE A 51 5.79 3.30 -1.04
CA PHE A 51 5.57 2.16 -1.94
C PHE A 51 4.77 2.56 -3.18
N VAL A 52 3.91 3.58 -3.07
CA VAL A 52 3.06 4.06 -4.16
C VAL A 52 3.83 5.05 -5.03
N ASP A 53 4.53 6.02 -4.43
CA ASP A 53 5.32 7.00 -5.20
C ASP A 53 6.68 6.44 -5.70
N GLY A 54 7.12 5.30 -5.15
CA GLY A 54 8.37 4.63 -5.50
C GLY A 54 9.60 5.16 -4.78
N SER A 55 9.46 6.02 -3.77
CA SER A 55 10.55 6.49 -2.91
C SER A 55 11.11 5.40 -1.99
N ILE A 56 10.37 4.30 -1.78
CA ILE A 56 10.87 3.06 -1.17
C ILE A 56 11.10 2.05 -2.31
N PRO A 57 12.30 2.01 -2.92
CA PRO A 57 12.55 1.16 -4.08
C PRO A 57 12.54 -0.32 -3.69
N GLU A 58 12.14 -1.15 -4.65
CA GLU A 58 12.34 -2.59 -4.58
C GLU A 58 13.84 -2.88 -4.38
N LEU A 59 14.13 -3.73 -3.40
CA LEU A 59 15.51 -4.07 -3.06
C LEU A 59 16.00 -5.20 -3.97
N ALA A 60 17.31 -5.35 -4.14
CA ALA A 60 17.86 -6.41 -4.97
C ALA A 60 17.59 -7.80 -4.37
N LEU A 61 17.41 -8.80 -5.24
CA LEU A 61 17.35 -10.21 -4.86
C LEU A 61 18.58 -10.57 -4.01
N GLY A 62 18.33 -11.10 -2.81
CA GLY A 62 19.37 -11.47 -1.83
C GLY A 62 19.56 -10.46 -0.70
N HIS A 63 18.98 -9.25 -0.77
CA HIS A 63 18.98 -8.34 0.37
C HIS A 63 18.12 -8.92 1.51
N SER A 64 18.60 -8.85 2.76
CA SER A 64 17.95 -9.48 3.92
C SER A 64 16.52 -8.99 4.15
N THR A 65 16.21 -7.77 3.70
CA THR A 65 14.88 -7.15 3.82
C THR A 65 14.05 -7.21 2.54
N HIS A 66 14.51 -7.87 1.47
CA HIS A 66 13.77 -8.04 0.22
C HIS A 66 12.37 -8.65 0.45
N ALA A 67 12.31 -9.72 1.23
CA ALA A 67 11.04 -10.36 1.60
C ALA A 67 10.13 -9.44 2.42
N LEU A 68 10.69 -8.55 3.25
CA LEU A 68 9.90 -7.58 3.99
C LEU A 68 9.35 -6.51 3.06
N TRP A 69 10.14 -6.03 2.11
CA TRP A 69 9.69 -5.07 1.10
C TRP A 69 8.48 -5.63 0.33
N HIS A 70 8.56 -6.85 -0.22
CA HIS A 70 7.43 -7.44 -0.94
C HIS A 70 6.19 -7.66 -0.07
N ARG A 71 6.36 -8.07 1.19
CA ARG A 71 5.21 -8.21 2.11
C ARG A 71 4.49 -6.89 2.30
N ASN A 72 5.24 -5.80 2.48
CA ASN A 72 4.67 -4.47 2.62
C ASN A 72 4.01 -4.01 1.31
N ASP A 73 4.69 -4.17 0.18
CA ASP A 73 4.15 -3.80 -1.13
C ASP A 73 2.85 -4.59 -1.45
N SER A 74 2.78 -5.88 -1.11
CA SER A 74 1.57 -6.70 -1.26
C SER A 74 0.41 -6.19 -0.39
N ILE A 75 0.70 -5.75 0.84
CA ILE A 75 -0.30 -5.20 1.75
C ILE A 75 -0.82 -3.86 1.22
N VAL A 76 0.07 -2.96 0.78
CA VAL A 76 -0.31 -1.68 0.19
C VAL A 76 -1.13 -1.89 -1.08
N SER A 77 -0.71 -2.81 -1.94
CA SER A 77 -1.45 -3.20 -3.15
C SER A 77 -2.86 -3.70 -2.82
N SER A 78 -2.99 -4.50 -1.76
CA SER A 78 -4.29 -4.97 -1.28
C SER A 78 -5.17 -3.84 -0.79
N TRP A 79 -4.63 -2.86 -0.06
CA TRP A 79 -5.38 -1.68 0.39
C TRP A 79 -5.85 -0.82 -0.78
N LEU A 80 -4.97 -0.60 -1.77
CA LEU A 80 -5.32 0.13 -2.97
C LEU A 80 -6.45 -0.60 -3.72
N LEU A 81 -6.26 -1.88 -4.04
CA LEU A 81 -7.25 -2.69 -4.75
C LEU A 81 -8.61 -2.71 -4.04
N ASN A 82 -8.62 -2.98 -2.73
CA ASN A 82 -9.86 -3.02 -1.94
C ASN A 82 -10.57 -1.66 -1.84
N SER A 83 -9.86 -0.56 -2.11
CA SER A 83 -10.43 0.78 -2.13
C SER A 83 -10.95 1.22 -3.50
N LEU A 84 -10.86 0.38 -4.53
CA LEU A 84 -11.42 0.69 -5.85
C LEU A 84 -12.85 0.18 -6.00
N SER A 85 -13.62 0.77 -6.93
CA SER A 85 -14.88 0.17 -7.36
C SER A 85 -14.64 -1.21 -7.99
N LYS A 86 -15.66 -2.09 -7.97
CA LYS A 86 -15.53 -3.45 -8.52
C LYS A 86 -15.09 -3.48 -9.99
N GLU A 87 -15.63 -2.57 -10.79
CA GLU A 87 -15.27 -2.42 -12.21
C GLU A 87 -13.79 -2.07 -12.40
N MET A 88 -13.25 -1.17 -11.55
CA MET A 88 -11.84 -0.81 -11.58
C MET A 88 -10.96 -1.94 -11.05
N GLN A 89 -11.39 -2.66 -10.00
CA GLN A 89 -10.65 -3.82 -9.48
C GLN A 89 -10.42 -4.87 -10.56
N GLU A 90 -11.45 -5.22 -11.33
CA GLU A 90 -11.33 -6.20 -12.42
C GLU A 90 -10.32 -5.74 -13.49
N SER A 91 -10.27 -4.43 -13.77
CA SER A 91 -9.39 -3.85 -14.79
C SER A 91 -7.91 -3.88 -14.39
N ILE A 92 -7.60 -3.80 -13.10
CA ILE A 92 -6.21 -3.71 -12.59
C ILE A 92 -5.77 -4.93 -11.77
N LEU A 93 -6.60 -5.98 -11.68
CA LEU A 93 -6.32 -7.17 -10.87
C LEU A 93 -4.98 -7.84 -11.23
N HIS A 94 -4.50 -7.64 -12.46
CA HIS A 94 -3.24 -8.16 -12.96
C HIS A 94 -2.01 -7.29 -12.59
N CYS A 95 -2.19 -6.10 -12.02
CA CYS A 95 -1.10 -5.26 -11.53
C CYS A 95 -0.50 -5.88 -10.26
N SER A 96 0.82 -6.05 -10.25
CA SER A 96 1.52 -6.80 -9.18
C SER A 96 2.11 -5.94 -8.07
N PHE A 97 2.29 -4.63 -8.29
CA PHE A 97 2.99 -3.72 -7.38
C PHE A 97 2.15 -2.50 -7.05
N ALA A 98 2.30 -1.96 -5.85
CA ALA A 98 1.50 -0.81 -5.38
C ALA A 98 1.70 0.43 -6.27
N LYS A 99 2.90 0.61 -6.81
CA LYS A 99 3.25 1.67 -7.75
C LYS A 99 2.53 1.57 -9.12
N ALA A 100 2.09 0.38 -9.50
CA ALA A 100 1.44 0.11 -10.78
C ALA A 100 -0.11 0.18 -10.71
N ILE A 101 -0.66 0.41 -9.52
CA ILE A 101 -2.08 0.62 -9.26
C ILE A 101 -2.37 2.12 -9.30
#